data_AF-A0A2Z5EKD2-F1
#
_entry.id   AF-A0A2Z5EKD2-F1
#
_cell.length_a   1.000
_cell.length_b   1.000
_cell.length_c   1.000
_cell.angle_alpha   90.00
_cell.angle_beta   90.00
_cell.angle_gamma   90.00
#
_symmetry.space_group_name_H-M   'P 1'
#
loop_
_entity.id
_entity.type
_entity.pdbx_description
1 polymer ?
#
loop_
_entity_poly.entity_id
_entity_poly.type
_entity_poly.pdbx_seq_one_letter_code
_entity_poly.pdbx_strand_id
1 'polypeptide(L)'
;MTITFRVKDDAATPVMPLHLTTLRVAALRKLLGQHAARHEDDYIFPIHGTPDTPVYAFEARVCPIPLAELSRVFFHYEPAIALFDEAQYHRRRVRVSRSARHADPILDIAASSDNAPQLAMTNVHAYALLKTLGLRPDSYGAIPIADVRQRLIDPAIRQRLDADPRGIGQFVPTLDQMAALKTPQGALTIAWT
;
A
#
# COMPACT_ATOMS: atom_id res chain seq x y z
N MET A 1 -6.10 -15.55 -11.05
CA MET A 1 -6.11 -14.97 -9.68
C MET A 1 -4.69 -14.54 -9.33
N THR A 2 -4.57 -13.40 -8.65
CA THR A 2 -3.31 -12.76 -8.27
C THR A 2 -3.27 -12.50 -6.78
N ILE A 3 -2.08 -12.54 -6.19
CA ILE A 3 -1.81 -12.16 -4.80
C ILE A 3 -0.91 -10.93 -4.82
N THR A 4 -1.23 -9.94 -3.99
CA THR A 4 -0.47 -8.69 -3.89
C THR A 4 0.26 -8.60 -2.56
N PHE A 5 1.59 -8.52 -2.60
CA PHE A 5 2.42 -8.27 -1.44
C PHE A 5 2.58 -6.76 -1.23
N ARG A 6 2.41 -6.30 0.01
CA ARG A 6 2.50 -4.89 0.42
C ARG A 6 3.22 -4.79 1.77
N VAL A 7 4.01 -3.74 1.93
CA VAL A 7 4.56 -3.39 3.24
C VAL A 7 3.51 -2.65 4.05
N LYS A 8 3.27 -3.13 5.27
CA LYS A 8 2.38 -2.53 6.24
C LYS A 8 3.10 -2.27 7.55
N ASP A 9 2.68 -1.25 8.28
CA ASP A 9 2.98 -1.09 9.69
C ASP A 9 1.72 -1.31 10.54
N ASP A 10 1.94 -1.39 11.85
CA ASP A 10 0.90 -1.67 12.86
C ASP A 10 0.67 -0.50 13.81
N ALA A 11 1.37 0.63 13.63
CA ALA A 11 1.24 1.76 14.55
C ALA A 11 -0.19 2.31 14.52
N ALA A 12 -0.74 2.58 15.71
CA ALA A 12 -2.03 3.23 15.83
C ALA A 12 -1.96 4.65 15.24
N THR A 13 -3.08 5.11 14.67
CA THR A 13 -3.21 6.49 14.21
C THR A 13 -4.17 7.23 15.14
N PRO A 14 -3.77 8.39 15.69
CA PRO A 14 -4.61 9.16 16.60
C PRO A 14 -5.70 9.95 15.88
N VAL A 15 -5.68 10.00 14.54
CA VAL A 15 -6.62 10.76 13.71
C VAL A 15 -7.83 9.92 13.34
N MET A 16 -9.02 10.48 13.56
CA MET A 16 -10.28 9.82 13.21
C MET A 16 -10.52 9.80 11.69
N PRO A 17 -11.14 8.74 11.15
CA PRO A 17 -11.61 8.73 9.76
C PRO A 17 -12.58 9.89 9.46
N LEU A 18 -12.56 10.37 8.22
CA LEU A 18 -13.37 11.50 7.76
C LEU A 18 -14.40 11.08 6.73
N HIS A 19 -15.63 11.55 6.89
CA HIS A 19 -16.63 11.45 5.84
C HIS A 19 -16.35 12.47 4.74
N LEU A 20 -16.31 12.00 3.51
CA LEU A 20 -16.10 12.81 2.31
C LEU A 20 -17.39 12.88 1.50
N THR A 21 -17.53 13.96 0.75
CA THR A 21 -18.50 14.00 -0.35
C THR A 21 -17.91 13.34 -1.60
N THR A 22 -18.75 12.86 -2.51
CA THR A 22 -18.30 12.35 -3.82
C THR A 22 -17.48 13.39 -4.60
N LEU A 23 -17.82 14.67 -4.47
CA LEU A 23 -17.08 15.77 -5.09
C LEU A 23 -15.65 15.87 -4.54
N ARG A 24 -15.44 15.66 -3.23
CA ARG A 24 -14.10 15.64 -2.64
C ARG A 24 -13.28 14.46 -3.10
N VAL A 25 -13.90 13.28 -3.21
CA VAL A 25 -13.22 12.11 -3.79
C VAL A 25 -12.79 12.40 -5.23
N ALA A 26 -13.66 12.98 -6.05
CA ALA A 26 -13.32 13.36 -7.43
C ALA A 26 -12.19 14.40 -7.50
N ALA A 27 -12.21 15.42 -6.64
CA ALA A 27 -11.17 16.44 -6.59
C ALA A 27 -9.81 15.87 -6.15
N LEU A 28 -9.80 14.99 -5.14
CA LEU A 28 -8.60 14.28 -4.70
C LEU A 28 -8.05 13.41 -5.85
N ARG A 29 -8.90 12.61 -6.51
CA ARG A 29 -8.49 11.79 -7.65
C ARG A 29 -7.91 12.61 -8.79
N LYS A 30 -8.48 13.78 -9.07
CA LYS A 30 -7.95 14.70 -10.09
C LYS A 30 -6.54 15.18 -9.73
N LEU A 31 -6.32 15.58 -8.48
CA LEU A 31 -4.99 15.99 -8.00
C LEU A 31 -3.99 14.83 -8.12
N LEU A 32 -4.37 13.64 -7.66
CA LEU A 32 -3.54 12.43 -7.75
C LEU A 32 -3.18 12.08 -9.20
N GLY A 33 -4.15 12.18 -10.12
CA GLY A 33 -3.92 11.93 -11.54
C GLY A 33 -2.95 12.92 -12.19
N GLN A 34 -2.94 14.18 -11.74
CA GLN A 34 -1.99 15.19 -12.21
C GLN A 34 -0.56 14.88 -11.76
N HIS A 35 -0.39 14.42 -10.51
CA HIS A 35 0.91 14.00 -9.99
C HIS A 35 1.39 12.69 -10.63
N ALA A 36 0.49 11.72 -10.82
CA ALA A 36 0.80 10.48 -11.53
C ALA A 36 1.34 10.74 -12.95
N ALA A 37 0.66 11.60 -13.71
CA ALA A 37 1.10 11.97 -15.07
C ALA A 37 2.43 12.73 -15.09
N ARG A 38 2.74 13.52 -14.05
CA ARG A 38 3.99 14.28 -13.96
C ARG A 38 5.18 13.41 -13.56
N HIS A 39 4.95 12.41 -12.72
CA HIS A 39 6.01 11.61 -12.10
C HIS A 39 6.15 10.21 -12.72
N GLU A 40 5.30 9.86 -13.69
CA GLU A 40 5.26 8.54 -14.31
C GLU A 40 5.16 7.40 -13.27
N ASP A 41 4.38 7.64 -12.22
CA ASP A 41 4.23 6.74 -11.07
C ASP A 41 2.75 6.62 -10.67
N ASP A 42 2.40 5.50 -10.02
CA ASP A 42 1.05 5.21 -9.59
C ASP A 42 0.73 5.92 -8.26
N TYR A 43 -0.32 6.75 -8.29
CA TYR A 43 -0.82 7.43 -7.09
C TYR A 43 -2.12 6.85 -6.56
N ILE A 44 -2.79 5.97 -7.32
CA ILE A 44 -4.06 5.34 -6.94
C ILE A 44 -3.93 3.83 -7.12
N PHE A 45 -4.24 3.10 -6.06
CA PHE A 45 -4.15 1.65 -5.97
C PHE A 45 -5.54 1.09 -5.69
N PRO A 46 -6.28 0.65 -6.73
CA PRO A 46 -7.60 0.05 -6.55
C PRO A 46 -7.54 -1.16 -5.63
N ILE A 47 -8.53 -1.30 -4.73
CA ILE A 47 -8.73 -2.52 -3.92
C ILE A 47 -9.89 -3.31 -4.51
N HIS A 48 -11.05 -2.68 -4.65
CA HIS A 48 -12.23 -3.27 -5.29
C HIS A 48 -13.20 -2.18 -5.74
N GLY A 49 -14.04 -2.50 -6.72
CA GLY A 49 -15.01 -1.57 -7.29
C GLY A 49 -14.35 -0.36 -7.96
N THR A 50 -15.17 0.59 -8.37
CA THR A 50 -14.73 1.89 -8.86
C THR A 50 -15.52 2.99 -8.16
N PRO A 51 -15.08 4.25 -8.17
CA PRO A 51 -15.84 5.33 -7.53
C PRO A 51 -17.28 5.51 -8.03
N ASP A 52 -17.60 4.95 -9.21
CA ASP A 52 -18.95 4.94 -9.80
C ASP A 52 -19.83 3.80 -9.26
N THR A 53 -19.26 2.84 -8.52
CA THR A 53 -20.01 1.75 -7.89
C THR A 53 -20.47 2.11 -6.46
N PRO A 54 -21.58 1.53 -5.97
CA PRO A 54 -22.04 1.77 -4.60
C PRO A 54 -21.05 1.35 -3.52
N VAL A 55 -20.22 0.34 -3.83
CA VAL A 55 -19.17 -0.18 -2.95
C VAL A 55 -17.85 -0.11 -3.68
N TYR A 56 -16.86 0.55 -3.08
CA TYR A 56 -15.50 0.60 -3.61
C TYR A 56 -14.49 0.90 -2.52
N ALA A 57 -13.22 0.58 -2.79
CA ALA A 57 -12.10 1.10 -2.03
C ALA A 57 -10.85 1.25 -2.90
N PHE A 58 -10.05 2.26 -2.61
CA PHE A 58 -8.71 2.43 -3.15
C PHE A 58 -7.78 3.03 -2.09
N GLU A 59 -6.49 2.78 -2.23
CA GLU A 59 -5.45 3.50 -1.50
C GLU A 59 -4.82 4.54 -2.42
N ALA A 60 -4.32 5.63 -1.84
CA ALA A 60 -3.69 6.70 -2.57
C ALA A 60 -2.37 7.13 -1.93
N ARG A 61 -1.38 7.43 -2.77
CA ARG A 61 -0.13 8.04 -2.33
C ARG A 61 -0.32 9.52 -2.10
N VAL A 62 0.09 9.98 -0.94
CA VAL A 62 -0.04 11.37 -0.52
C VAL A 62 1.27 11.93 0.01
N CYS A 63 2.25 11.09 0.34
CA CYS A 63 3.56 11.52 0.84
C CYS A 63 4.34 12.41 -0.13
N PRO A 64 4.32 12.16 -1.46
CA PRO A 64 5.00 13.04 -2.40
C PRO A 64 4.29 14.37 -2.66
N ILE A 65 3.05 14.53 -2.19
CA ILE A 65 2.21 15.69 -2.53
C ILE A 65 2.38 16.76 -1.45
N PRO A 66 2.68 18.02 -1.81
CA PRO A 66 2.74 19.10 -0.83
C PRO A 66 1.44 19.22 -0.02
N LEU A 67 1.57 19.30 1.31
CA LEU A 67 0.40 19.43 2.19
C LEU A 67 -0.47 20.63 1.83
N ALA A 68 0.12 21.71 1.32
CA ALA A 68 -0.62 22.88 0.82
C ALA A 68 -1.58 22.54 -0.35
N GLU A 69 -1.16 21.68 -1.29
CA GLU A 69 -2.01 21.24 -2.41
C GLU A 69 -3.15 20.34 -1.94
N LEU A 70 -2.85 19.41 -1.02
CA LEU A 70 -3.87 18.59 -0.36
C LEU A 70 -4.85 19.47 0.39
N SER A 71 -4.38 20.39 1.24
CA SER A 71 -5.24 21.28 2.02
C SER A 71 -6.21 22.08 1.15
N ARG A 72 -5.76 22.57 -0.02
CA ARG A 72 -6.60 23.29 -0.99
C ARG A 72 -7.74 22.43 -1.53
N VAL A 73 -7.50 21.15 -1.81
CA VAL A 73 -8.56 20.20 -2.23
C VAL A 73 -9.64 20.05 -1.18
N PHE A 74 -9.32 20.32 0.09
CA PHE A 74 -10.23 20.23 1.23
C PHE A 74 -10.65 21.60 1.79
N PHE A 75 -10.43 22.71 1.06
CA PHE A 75 -10.69 24.08 1.53
C PHE A 75 -10.11 24.38 2.91
N HIS A 76 -8.89 23.91 3.16
CA HIS A 76 -8.17 24.07 4.43
C HIS A 76 -8.92 23.52 5.66
N TYR A 77 -9.77 22.51 5.45
CA TYR A 77 -10.46 21.84 6.55
C TYR A 77 -9.47 21.14 7.47
N GLU A 78 -9.37 21.61 8.71
CA GLU A 78 -8.36 21.20 9.70
C GLU A 78 -8.29 19.68 9.90
N PRO A 79 -9.39 18.93 10.10
CA PRO A 79 -9.32 17.48 10.25
C PRO A 79 -8.71 16.76 9.04
N ALA A 80 -8.96 17.25 7.82
CA ALA A 80 -8.35 16.68 6.61
C ALA A 80 -6.85 16.97 6.56
N ILE A 81 -6.43 18.17 6.95
CA ILE A 81 -5.01 18.52 7.05
C ILE A 81 -4.31 17.62 8.06
N ALA A 82 -4.88 17.45 9.26
CA ALA A 82 -4.34 16.58 10.29
C ALA A 82 -4.20 15.12 9.80
N LEU A 83 -5.20 14.60 9.08
CA LEU A 83 -5.15 13.25 8.52
C LEU A 83 -4.01 13.10 7.50
N PHE A 84 -3.84 14.08 6.60
CA PHE A 84 -2.74 14.02 5.63
C PHE A 84 -1.39 14.22 6.28
N ASP A 85 -1.25 15.16 7.19
CA ASP A 85 -0.01 15.40 7.93
C ASP A 85 0.43 14.13 8.69
N GLU A 86 -0.49 13.49 9.39
CA GLU A 86 -0.25 12.22 10.09
C GLU A 86 0.12 11.09 9.13
N ALA A 87 -0.58 10.97 8.00
CA ALA A 87 -0.24 9.98 6.97
C ALA A 87 1.17 10.20 6.39
N GLN A 88 1.54 11.46 6.14
CA GLN A 88 2.86 11.84 5.64
C GLN A 88 3.96 11.59 6.67
N TYR A 89 3.71 11.93 7.93
CA TYR A 89 4.61 11.68 9.05
C TYR A 89 4.93 10.19 9.20
N HIS A 90 3.90 9.33 9.12
CA HIS A 90 4.06 7.87 9.18
C HIS A 90 4.47 7.23 7.85
N ARG A 91 4.60 8.00 6.76
CA ARG A 91 4.90 7.50 5.41
C ARG A 91 3.91 6.44 4.95
N ARG A 92 2.62 6.66 5.23
CA ARG A 92 1.50 5.80 4.91
C ARG A 92 0.68 6.37 3.76
N ARG A 93 0.00 5.46 3.08
CA ARG A 93 -1.04 5.81 2.12
C ARG A 93 -2.29 6.24 2.87
N VAL A 94 -3.15 6.98 2.20
CA VAL A 94 -4.55 7.13 2.66
C VAL A 94 -5.41 6.11 1.94
N ARG A 95 -6.52 5.72 2.55
CA ARG A 95 -7.53 4.88 1.95
C ARG A 95 -8.83 5.66 1.83
N VAL A 96 -9.48 5.50 0.69
CA VAL A 96 -10.85 5.98 0.47
C VAL A 96 -11.72 4.75 0.25
N SER A 97 -12.79 4.65 1.02
CA SER A 97 -13.73 3.53 0.89
C SER A 97 -15.17 3.98 1.00
N ARG A 98 -16.06 3.30 0.28
CA ARG A 98 -17.51 3.44 0.39
C ARG A 98 -18.11 2.06 0.55
N SER A 99 -18.95 1.87 1.57
CA SER A 99 -19.63 0.61 1.83
C SER A 99 -21.12 0.73 1.51
N ALA A 100 -21.80 -0.39 1.29
CA ALA A 100 -23.24 -0.38 1.00
C ALA A 100 -24.08 0.21 2.15
N ARG A 101 -23.53 0.27 3.37
CA ARG A 101 -24.21 0.78 4.58
C ARG A 101 -24.08 2.29 4.76
N HIS A 102 -23.09 2.92 4.13
CA HIS A 102 -22.80 4.34 4.28
C HIS A 102 -22.85 5.03 2.92
N ALA A 103 -23.74 6.00 2.80
CA ALA A 103 -23.89 6.76 1.56
C ALA A 103 -22.61 7.54 1.23
N ASP A 104 -21.90 8.04 2.25
CA ASP A 104 -20.72 8.88 2.07
C ASP A 104 -19.43 8.06 2.09
N PRO A 105 -18.50 8.31 1.15
CA PRO A 105 -17.14 7.80 1.22
C PRO A 105 -16.44 8.20 2.52
N ILE A 106 -15.56 7.35 3.01
CA ILE A 106 -14.73 7.56 4.19
C ILE A 106 -13.28 7.63 3.74
N LEU A 107 -12.54 8.61 4.28
CA LEU A 107 -11.09 8.76 4.17
C LEU A 107 -10.44 8.38 5.50
N ASP A 108 -9.50 7.45 5.46
CA ASP A 108 -8.71 6.99 6.60
C ASP A 108 -7.23 6.82 6.22
N ILE A 109 -6.38 6.61 7.22
CA ILE A 109 -4.96 6.30 7.01
C ILE A 109 -4.84 4.79 6.81
N ALA A 110 -4.27 4.37 5.68
CA ALA A 110 -4.04 2.96 5.41
C ALA A 110 -2.82 2.45 6.17
N ALA A 111 -2.82 1.17 6.56
CA ALA A 111 -1.63 0.51 7.10
C ALA A 111 -0.51 0.35 6.05
N SER A 112 -0.83 0.45 4.76
CA SER A 112 0.13 0.29 3.66
C SER A 112 1.10 1.47 3.60
N SER A 113 2.39 1.17 3.49
CA SER A 113 3.42 2.20 3.31
C SER A 113 3.31 2.89 1.94
N ASP A 114 3.47 4.21 1.92
CA ASP A 114 3.50 5.04 0.71
C ASP A 114 4.78 4.80 -0.10
N ASN A 115 5.91 4.61 0.59
CA ASN A 115 7.24 4.51 -0.04
C ASN A 115 7.62 3.07 -0.44
N ALA A 116 6.73 2.11 -0.21
CA ALA A 116 6.97 0.72 -0.56
C ALA A 116 6.46 0.39 -1.97
N PRO A 117 7.24 -0.32 -2.80
CA PRO A 117 6.69 -0.93 -3.99
C PRO A 117 5.65 -1.98 -3.59
N GLN A 118 4.66 -2.19 -4.48
CA GLN A 118 3.75 -3.32 -4.39
C GLN A 118 4.20 -4.40 -5.36
N LEU A 119 4.00 -5.65 -4.97
CA LEU A 119 4.37 -6.78 -5.79
C LEU A 119 3.14 -7.66 -6.02
N ALA A 120 2.51 -7.47 -7.19
CA ALA A 120 1.40 -8.29 -7.64
C ALA A 120 1.93 -9.44 -8.51
N MET A 121 1.52 -10.66 -8.20
CA MET A 121 1.93 -11.83 -8.99
C MET A 121 0.81 -12.86 -9.07
N THR A 122 0.92 -13.78 -10.03
CA THR A 122 -0.01 -14.91 -10.15
C THR A 122 0.06 -15.78 -8.89
N ASN A 123 -1.03 -16.48 -8.56
CA ASN A 123 -1.02 -17.40 -7.41
C ASN A 123 0.10 -18.44 -7.50
N VAL A 124 0.41 -18.91 -8.72
CA VAL A 124 1.50 -19.88 -8.96
C VAL A 124 2.85 -19.30 -8.51
N HIS A 125 3.15 -18.05 -8.88
CA HIS A 125 4.39 -17.38 -8.45
C HIS A 125 4.37 -17.05 -6.96
N ALA A 126 3.25 -16.60 -6.41
CA ALA A 126 3.13 -16.26 -4.99
C ALA A 126 3.37 -17.48 -4.11
N TYR A 127 2.72 -18.60 -4.40
CA TYR A 127 2.89 -19.83 -3.63
C TYR A 127 4.28 -20.42 -3.78
N ALA A 128 4.88 -20.32 -4.98
CA ALA A 128 6.28 -20.67 -5.20
C ALA A 128 7.22 -19.84 -4.32
N LEU A 129 7.05 -18.52 -4.33
CA LEU A 129 7.83 -17.57 -3.55
C LEU A 129 7.71 -17.87 -2.04
N LEU A 130 6.50 -17.98 -1.53
CA LEU A 130 6.24 -18.30 -0.12
C LEU A 130 6.93 -19.61 0.28
N LYS A 131 6.79 -20.66 -0.54
CA LYS A 131 7.43 -21.96 -0.28
C LYS A 131 8.96 -21.85 -0.26
N THR A 132 9.55 -21.10 -1.18
CA THR A 132 11.01 -20.91 -1.23
C THR A 132 11.54 -20.13 -0.03
N LEU A 133 10.76 -19.18 0.48
CA LEU A 133 11.02 -18.46 1.74
C LEU A 133 10.75 -19.31 3.00
N GLY A 134 10.33 -20.57 2.85
CA GLY A 134 10.02 -21.46 3.97
C GLY A 134 8.69 -21.15 4.66
N LEU A 135 7.77 -20.49 3.97
CA LEU A 135 6.45 -20.09 4.47
C LEU A 135 5.36 -21.00 3.91
N ARG A 136 4.20 -20.98 4.56
CA ARG A 136 3.01 -21.69 4.06
C ARG A 136 2.49 -20.98 2.79
N PRO A 137 2.14 -21.71 1.73
CA PRO A 137 1.61 -21.15 0.49
C PRO A 137 0.13 -20.80 0.63
N ASP A 138 -0.18 -19.85 1.50
CA ASP A 138 -1.55 -19.38 1.76
C ASP A 138 -1.86 -18.12 0.94
N SER A 139 -3.13 -17.91 0.58
CA SER A 139 -3.55 -16.74 -0.19
C SER A 139 -3.53 -15.44 0.60
N TYR A 140 -3.49 -15.54 1.93
CA TYR A 140 -3.38 -14.40 2.83
C TYR A 140 -2.37 -14.69 3.94
N GLY A 141 -1.69 -13.64 4.40
CA GLY A 141 -0.76 -13.75 5.52
C GLY A 141 0.09 -12.51 5.69
N ALA A 142 0.97 -12.56 6.69
CA ALA A 142 1.95 -11.52 6.95
C ALA A 142 3.22 -12.13 7.54
N ILE A 143 4.35 -11.49 7.27
CA ILE A 143 5.65 -11.82 7.83
C ILE A 143 6.38 -10.53 8.24
N PRO A 144 7.08 -10.49 9.38
CA PRO A 144 7.92 -9.34 9.72
C PRO A 144 8.97 -9.06 8.64
N ILE A 145 9.26 -7.78 8.37
CA ILE A 145 10.30 -7.40 7.40
C ILE A 145 11.68 -7.91 7.82
N ALA A 146 11.99 -7.91 9.12
CA ALA A 146 13.25 -8.44 9.63
C ALA A 146 13.46 -9.91 9.25
N ASP A 147 12.39 -10.70 9.34
CA ASP A 147 12.33 -12.09 8.95
C ASP A 147 12.54 -12.30 7.45
N VAL A 148 11.97 -11.44 6.61
CA VAL A 148 12.20 -11.47 5.16
C VAL A 148 13.65 -11.11 4.84
N ARG A 149 14.21 -10.06 5.46
CA ARG A 149 15.62 -9.69 5.28
C ARG A 149 16.55 -10.85 5.61
N GLN A 150 16.34 -11.50 6.75
CA GLN A 150 17.17 -12.63 7.17
C GLN A 150 17.11 -13.77 6.15
N ARG A 151 15.93 -14.06 5.61
CA ARG A 151 15.74 -15.09 4.57
C ARG A 151 16.38 -14.70 3.24
N LEU A 152 16.33 -13.42 2.83
CA LEU A 152 16.90 -12.97 1.56
C LEU A 152 18.44 -12.91 1.58
N ILE A 153 19.06 -12.80 2.76
CA ILE A 153 20.52 -12.83 2.93
C ILE A 153 21.07 -14.28 2.90
N ASP A 154 20.24 -15.29 3.17
CA ASP A 154 20.65 -16.70 3.07
C ASP A 154 20.99 -17.08 1.62
N PRO A 155 22.26 -17.42 1.31
CA PRO A 155 22.68 -17.77 -0.05
C PRO A 155 21.91 -18.95 -0.64
N ALA A 156 21.50 -19.93 0.18
CA ALA A 156 20.75 -21.09 -0.27
C ALA A 156 19.31 -20.74 -0.62
N ILE A 157 18.70 -19.76 0.06
CA ILE A 157 17.40 -19.20 -0.36
C ILE A 157 17.57 -18.42 -1.65
N ARG A 158 18.61 -17.57 -1.75
CA ARG A 158 18.85 -16.75 -2.94
C ARG A 158 19.06 -17.61 -4.19
N GLN A 159 19.92 -18.61 -4.10
CA GLN A 159 20.16 -19.55 -5.19
C GLN A 159 18.88 -20.28 -5.62
N ARG A 160 18.03 -20.68 -4.67
CA ARG A 160 16.74 -21.33 -4.99
C ARG A 160 15.75 -20.39 -5.67
N LEU A 161 15.73 -19.10 -5.31
CA LEU A 161 14.90 -18.10 -5.96
C LEU A 161 15.37 -17.86 -7.40
N ASP A 162 16.68 -17.73 -7.61
CA ASP A 162 17.27 -17.47 -8.92
C ASP A 162 17.16 -18.68 -9.87
N ALA A 163 17.27 -19.90 -9.33
CA ALA A 163 17.19 -21.15 -10.10
C ALA A 163 15.76 -21.69 -10.29
N ASP A 164 14.73 -21.01 -9.76
CA ASP A 164 13.36 -21.51 -9.85
C ASP A 164 12.85 -21.48 -11.31
N PRO A 165 12.38 -22.62 -11.85
CA PRO A 165 11.98 -22.72 -13.25
C PRO A 165 10.75 -21.87 -13.62
N ARG A 166 10.01 -21.38 -12.63
CA ARG A 166 8.85 -20.48 -12.83
C ARG A 166 9.28 -19.01 -12.94
N GLY A 167 10.57 -18.71 -12.80
CA GLY A 167 11.11 -17.36 -12.95
C GLY A 167 10.79 -16.43 -11.78
N ILE A 168 10.61 -16.95 -10.55
CA ILE A 168 10.35 -16.10 -9.38
C ILE A 168 11.56 -15.23 -8.98
N GLY A 169 12.76 -15.55 -9.46
CA GLY A 169 13.97 -14.73 -9.30
C GLY A 169 13.81 -13.28 -9.78
N GLN A 170 12.95 -13.03 -10.77
CA GLN A 170 12.66 -11.69 -11.28
C GLN A 170 12.02 -10.75 -10.24
N PHE A 171 11.38 -11.30 -9.19
CA PHE A 171 10.71 -10.52 -8.16
C PHE A 171 11.62 -10.18 -6.97
N VAL A 172 12.81 -10.76 -6.93
CA VAL A 172 13.72 -10.62 -5.80
C VAL A 172 14.22 -9.18 -5.63
N PRO A 173 14.57 -8.42 -6.69
CA PRO A 173 14.93 -7.01 -6.53
C PRO A 173 13.83 -6.18 -5.87
N THR A 174 12.56 -6.43 -6.22
CA THR A 174 11.41 -5.75 -5.59
C THR A 174 11.26 -6.16 -4.13
N LEU A 175 11.45 -7.44 -3.80
CA LEU A 175 11.46 -7.90 -2.41
C LEU A 175 12.60 -7.29 -1.60
N ASP A 176 13.79 -7.16 -2.18
CA ASP A 176 14.93 -6.49 -1.55
C ASP A 176 14.58 -5.01 -1.25
N GLN A 177 13.93 -4.31 -2.19
CA GLN A 177 13.46 -2.94 -1.97
C GLN A 177 12.40 -2.85 -0.86
N MET A 178 11.40 -3.74 -0.87
CA MET A 178 10.39 -3.82 0.20
C MET A 178 11.07 -4.08 1.55
N ALA A 179 11.98 -5.04 1.59
CA ALA A 179 12.72 -5.43 2.77
C ALA A 179 13.67 -4.33 3.24
N ALA A 180 14.21 -3.46 2.38
CA ALA A 180 15.11 -2.38 2.78
C ALA A 180 14.42 -1.27 3.59
N LEU A 181 13.08 -1.20 3.60
CA LEU A 181 12.34 -0.12 4.24
C LEU A 181 12.51 -0.09 5.75
N LYS A 182 12.77 1.11 6.26
CA LYS A 182 12.83 1.40 7.70
C LYS A 182 11.69 2.34 8.04
N THR A 183 11.02 2.07 9.15
CA THR A 183 10.03 2.98 9.74
C THR A 183 10.61 3.61 11.00
N PRO A 184 10.34 4.89 11.28
CA PRO A 184 10.65 5.48 12.57
C PRO A 184 9.76 4.92 13.71
N GLN A 185 8.59 4.34 13.41
CA GLN A 185 7.65 3.81 14.40
C GLN A 185 6.99 2.49 13.97
N GLY A 186 6.78 1.58 14.93
CA GLY A 186 6.06 0.32 14.73
C GLY A 186 6.89 -0.79 14.08
N ALA A 187 6.31 -1.99 14.01
CA ALA A 187 6.90 -3.12 13.32
C ALA A 187 6.40 -3.17 11.88
N LEU A 188 7.32 -3.23 10.91
CA LEU A 188 6.94 -3.43 9.52
C LEU A 188 6.74 -4.91 9.21
N THR A 189 5.69 -5.19 8.47
CA THR A 189 5.37 -6.51 7.93
C THR A 189 5.20 -6.44 6.42
N ILE A 190 5.55 -7.53 5.73
CA ILE A 190 5.08 -7.76 4.36
C ILE A 190 3.83 -8.63 4.48
N ALA A 191 2.70 -8.06 4.09
CA ALA A 191 1.41 -8.73 4.06
C ALA A 191 1.01 -9.06 2.62
N TRP A 192 0.31 -10.17 2.42
CA TRP A 192 -0.23 -10.57 1.12
C TRP A 192 -1.70 -10.94 1.22
N THR A 193 -2.45 -10.61 0.17
CA THR A 193 -3.89 -10.88 -0.02
C THR A 193 -4.24 -10.86 -1.51
#